data_AF-A0A252AZD5-F1
#
_entry.id   AF-A0A252AZD5-F1
#
_cell.length_a   1.000
_cell.length_b   1.000
_cell.length_c   1.000
_cell.angle_alpha   90.00
_cell.angle_beta   90.00
_cell.angle_gamma   90.00
#
_symmetry.space_group_name_H-M   'P 1'
#
loop_
_entity.id
_entity.type
_entity.pdbx_description
1 polymer ?
#
loop_
_entity_poly.entity_id
_entity_poly.type
_entity_poly.pdbx_seq_one_letter_code
_entity_poly.pdbx_strand_id
1 'polypeptide(L)'
;MNEEWVIERIEHIRNKKSPSDQQRLLVLLAEKDDKTPKEEQDFKALVRAEKAVARLEKAAEKVASSKSKVSKILKAERSAKEKARTHELIKSALILIEAGMVDSSTGKILIDKDLLI
;
A
#
# COMPACT_ATOMS: atom_id res chain seq x y z
N MET A 1 -5.52 32.72 -3.51
CA MET A 1 -4.98 31.64 -2.67
C MET A 1 -6.09 30.59 -2.58
N ASN A 2 -5.84 29.28 -2.65
CA ASN A 2 -6.95 28.33 -2.49
C ASN A 2 -7.32 28.28 -1.00
N GLU A 3 -8.36 29.02 -0.61
CA GLU A 3 -8.77 29.26 0.79
C GLU A 3 -9.31 27.99 1.44
N GLU A 4 -10.04 27.17 0.70
CA GLU A 4 -10.60 25.89 1.16
C GLU A 4 -9.51 24.94 1.67
N TRP A 5 -8.42 24.78 0.91
CA TRP A 5 -7.28 23.96 1.33
C TRP A 5 -6.60 24.50 2.60
N VAL A 6 -6.54 25.82 2.77
CA VAL A 6 -5.91 26.44 3.93
C VAL A 6 -6.78 26.20 5.18
N ILE A 7 -8.10 26.32 5.05
CA ILE A 7 -9.07 26.04 6.12
C ILE A 7 -8.97 24.57 6.55
N GLU A 8 -9.04 23.63 5.61
CA GLU A 8 -8.89 22.19 5.90
C GLU A 8 -7.55 21.88 6.59
N ARG A 9 -6.46 22.50 6.12
CA ARG A 9 -5.13 22.26 6.69
C ARG A 9 -5.00 22.82 8.10
N ILE A 10 -5.60 23.99 8.38
CA ILE A 10 -5.64 24.58 9.72
C ILE A 10 -6.40 23.66 10.68
N GLU A 11 -7.56 23.15 10.26
CA GLU A 11 -8.36 22.23 11.07
C GLU A 11 -7.62 20.91 11.34
N HIS A 12 -6.95 20.36 10.32
CA HIS A 12 -6.06 19.21 10.46
C HIS A 12 -4.91 19.46 11.44
N ILE A 13 -4.29 20.65 11.40
CA ILE A 13 -3.21 21.03 12.31
C ILE A 13 -3.73 21.17 13.75
N ARG A 14 -4.92 21.73 13.96
CA ARG A 14 -5.55 21.84 15.30
C ARG A 14 -5.80 20.47 15.95
N ASN A 15 -6.18 19.48 15.15
CA ASN A 15 -6.44 18.12 15.63
C ASN A 15 -5.15 17.30 15.85
N LYS A 16 -3.97 17.83 15.50
CA LYS A 16 -2.69 17.14 15.68
C LYS A 16 -2.23 17.23 17.14
N LYS A 17 -1.92 16.08 17.76
CA LYS A 17 -1.44 16.01 19.16
C LYS A 17 -0.22 16.87 19.47
N SER A 18 0.72 16.98 18.51
CA SER A 18 1.94 17.77 18.63
C SER A 18 2.20 18.56 17.35
N PRO A 19 1.62 19.76 17.19
CA PRO A 19 1.90 20.62 16.06
C PRO A 19 3.30 21.25 16.20
N SER A 20 4.00 21.37 15.06
CA SER A 20 5.30 22.05 14.98
C SER A 20 5.14 23.56 15.26
N ASP A 21 6.21 24.24 15.65
CA ASP A 21 6.18 25.68 15.92
C ASP A 21 5.78 26.50 14.67
N GLN A 22 6.18 26.04 13.48
CA GLN A 22 5.74 26.64 12.21
C GLN A 22 4.22 26.46 12.00
N GLN A 23 3.67 25.31 12.40
CA GLN A 23 2.24 25.00 12.29
C GLN A 23 1.42 25.80 13.29
N ARG A 24 1.93 25.98 14.51
CA ARG A 24 1.32 26.84 15.52
C ARG A 24 1.28 28.29 15.06
N LEU A 25 2.40 28.80 14.52
CA LEU A 25 2.47 30.15 13.99
C LEU A 25 1.50 30.37 12.82
N LEU A 26 1.33 29.37 11.95
CA LEU A 26 0.36 29.43 10.86
C LEU A 26 -1.08 29.55 11.38
N VAL A 27 -1.46 28.79 12.41
CA VAL A 27 -2.81 28.86 13.01
C VAL A 27 -3.03 30.22 13.68
N LEU A 28 -2.06 30.71 14.45
CA LEU A 28 -2.14 32.03 15.09
C LEU A 28 -2.29 33.17 14.08
N LEU A 29 -1.53 33.11 12.98
CA LEU A 29 -1.65 34.07 11.88
C LEU A 29 -2.92 33.89 11.07
N ALA A 30 -3.58 32.72 11.11
CA ALA A 30 -4.86 32.51 10.46
C ALA A 30 -6.03 33.11 11.25
N GLU A 31 -5.93 33.13 12.59
CA GLU A 31 -6.97 33.62 13.51
C GLU A 31 -6.96 35.14 13.69
N LYS A 32 -5.87 35.83 13.29
CA LYS A 32 -5.79 37.29 13.28
C LYS A 32 -6.56 37.88 12.10
N ASP A 33 -7.55 38.73 12.38
CA ASP A 33 -8.27 39.49 11.35
C ASP A 33 -7.48 40.72 10.85
N ASP A 34 -6.79 41.44 11.75
CA ASP A 34 -5.95 42.61 11.41
C ASP A 34 -4.47 42.24 11.21
N LYS A 35 -4.14 41.65 10.05
CA LYS A 35 -2.75 41.31 9.71
C LYS A 35 -2.02 42.51 9.11
N THR A 36 -0.82 42.78 9.62
CA THR A 36 0.10 43.71 8.96
C THR A 36 0.57 43.17 7.60
N PRO A 37 1.01 44.02 6.66
CA PRO A 37 1.53 43.55 5.37
C PRO A 37 2.68 42.55 5.47
N LYS A 38 3.48 42.63 6.55
CA LYS A 38 4.56 41.69 6.85
C LYS A 38 4.02 40.33 7.30
N GLU A 39 3.07 40.31 8.23
CA GLU A 39 2.41 39.08 8.69
C GLU A 39 1.67 38.36 7.56
N GLU A 40 1.09 39.10 6.62
CA GLU A 40 0.44 38.54 5.43
C GLU A 40 1.46 37.86 4.48
N GLN A 41 2.66 38.42 4.34
CA GLN A 41 3.75 37.79 3.58
C GLN A 41 4.28 36.54 4.29
N ASP A 42 4.48 36.61 5.61
CA ASP A 42 4.92 35.48 6.43
C ASP A 42 3.89 34.34 6.38
N PHE A 43 2.59 34.66 6.48
CA PHE A 43 1.50 33.71 6.31
C PHE A 43 1.55 33.02 4.94
N LYS A 44 1.73 33.78 3.86
CA LYS A 44 1.89 33.24 2.50
C LYS A 44 3.10 32.31 2.39
N ALA A 45 4.22 32.64 3.04
CA ALA A 45 5.41 31.80 3.05
C ALA A 45 5.16 30.47 3.79
N LEU A 46 4.52 30.53 4.96
CA LEU A 46 4.15 29.36 5.74
C LEU A 46 3.16 28.45 5.00
N VAL A 47 2.15 29.02 4.33
CA VAL A 47 1.21 28.26 3.49
C VAL A 47 1.93 27.54 2.36
N ARG A 48 2.93 28.16 1.72
CA ARG A 48 3.72 27.51 0.66
C ARG A 48 4.57 26.36 1.22
N ALA A 49 5.17 26.55 2.38
CA ALA A 49 5.94 25.50 3.06
C ALA A 49 5.05 24.29 3.39
N GLU A 50 3.89 24.51 4.00
CA GLU A 50 2.93 23.44 4.32
C GLU A 50 2.40 22.74 3.06
N LYS A 51 2.18 23.46 1.95
CA LYS A 51 1.81 22.84 0.67
C LYS A 51 2.91 21.92 0.13
N ALA A 52 4.17 22.28 0.29
CA ALA A 52 5.28 21.41 -0.12
C ALA A 52 5.32 20.13 0.71
N VAL A 53 5.14 20.25 2.04
CA VAL A 53 5.04 19.08 2.94
C VAL A 53 3.85 18.20 2.57
N ALA A 54 2.66 18.77 2.37
CA ALA A 54 1.47 18.00 1.97
C ALA A 54 1.63 17.28 0.62
N ARG A 55 2.41 17.85 -0.32
CA ARG A 55 2.74 17.18 -1.59
C ARG A 55 3.64 15.97 -1.37
N LEU A 56 4.61 16.05 -0.46
CA LEU A 56 5.48 14.93 -0.11
C LEU A 56 4.69 13.80 0.57
N GLU A 57 3.78 14.14 1.49
CA GLU A 57 2.88 13.20 2.14
C GLU A 57 2.04 12.42 1.10
N LYS A 58 1.40 13.14 0.16
CA LYS A 58 0.63 12.52 -0.94
C LYS A 58 1.49 11.64 -1.85
N ALA A 59 2.73 12.03 -2.12
CA ALA A 59 3.64 11.21 -2.92
C ALA A 59 4.01 9.91 -2.20
N ALA A 60 4.30 9.98 -0.89
CA ALA A 60 4.58 8.80 -0.08
C ALA A 60 3.39 7.84 -0.02
N GLU A 61 2.17 8.36 0.15
CA GLU A 61 0.94 7.56 0.12
C GLU A 61 0.73 6.85 -1.23
N LYS A 62 0.95 7.57 -2.34
CA LYS A 62 0.90 6.96 -3.69
C LYS A 62 1.91 5.82 -3.82
N VAL A 63 3.14 6.01 -3.36
CA VAL A 63 4.17 4.95 -3.38
C VAL A 63 3.74 3.74 -2.55
N ALA A 64 3.19 3.95 -1.34
CA ALA A 64 2.69 2.86 -0.51
C ALA A 64 1.55 2.08 -1.19
N SER A 65 0.59 2.80 -1.79
CA SER A 65 -0.51 2.18 -2.53
C SER A 65 -0.04 1.38 -3.74
N SER A 66 0.97 1.88 -4.47
CA SER A 66 1.59 1.19 -5.61
C SER A 66 2.34 -0.06 -5.17
N LYS A 67 3.09 -0.01 -4.06
CA LYS A 67 3.75 -1.19 -3.48
C LYS A 67 2.73 -2.29 -3.13
N SER A 68 1.58 -1.92 -2.57
CA SER A 68 0.48 -2.86 -2.31
C SER A 68 -0.01 -3.53 -3.60
N LYS A 69 -0.24 -2.76 -4.67
CA LYS A 69 -0.65 -3.30 -5.98
C LYS A 69 0.39 -4.26 -6.55
N VAL A 70 1.67 -3.88 -6.54
CA VAL A 70 2.77 -4.75 -7.00
C VAL A 70 2.82 -6.06 -6.21
N SER A 71 2.67 -6.00 -4.89
CA SER A 71 2.65 -7.21 -4.05
C SER A 71 1.50 -8.17 -4.39
N LYS A 72 0.32 -7.62 -4.75
CA LYS A 72 -0.83 -8.43 -5.20
C LYS A 72 -0.56 -9.09 -6.54
N ILE A 73 0.05 -8.37 -7.48
CA ILE A 73 0.44 -8.92 -8.80
C ILE A 73 1.40 -10.09 -8.62
N LEU A 74 2.47 -9.91 -7.82
CA LEU A 74 3.47 -10.96 -7.59
C LEU A 74 2.86 -12.19 -6.90
N LYS A 75 1.94 -12.00 -5.94
CA LYS A 75 1.22 -13.10 -5.30
C LYS A 75 0.32 -13.85 -6.29
N ALA A 76 -0.40 -13.12 -7.14
CA ALA A 76 -1.25 -13.71 -8.17
C ALA A 76 -0.43 -14.58 -9.13
N GLU A 77 0.72 -14.07 -9.60
CA GLU A 77 1.61 -14.80 -10.50
C GLU A 77 2.17 -16.08 -9.85
N ARG A 78 2.66 -15.98 -8.61
CA ARG A 78 3.13 -17.15 -7.85
C ARG A 78 2.03 -18.20 -7.70
N SER A 79 0.81 -17.78 -7.36
CA SER A 79 -0.33 -18.69 -7.21
C SER A 79 -0.74 -19.34 -8.54
N ALA A 80 -0.63 -18.62 -9.67
CA ALA A 80 -0.93 -19.16 -10.99
C ALA A 80 0.09 -20.23 -11.38
N LYS A 81 1.39 -19.97 -11.13
CA LYS A 81 2.46 -20.95 -11.37
C LYS A 81 2.29 -22.19 -10.50
N GLU A 82 1.94 -22.02 -9.23
CA GLU A 82 1.68 -23.14 -8.32
C GLU A 82 0.48 -23.97 -8.77
N LYS A 83 -0.64 -23.33 -9.16
CA LYS A 83 -1.80 -24.01 -9.73
C LYS A 83 -1.47 -24.79 -10.99
N ALA A 84 -0.70 -24.20 -11.91
CA ALA A 84 -0.26 -24.88 -13.13
C ALA A 84 0.59 -26.12 -12.81
N ARG A 85 1.55 -25.99 -11.88
CA ARG A 85 2.36 -27.11 -11.42
C ARG A 85 1.51 -28.22 -10.79
N THR A 86 0.58 -27.87 -9.90
CA THR A 86 -0.32 -28.84 -9.27
C THR A 86 -1.21 -29.54 -10.29
N HIS A 87 -1.68 -28.80 -11.31
CA HIS A 87 -2.47 -29.38 -12.39
C HIS A 87 -1.68 -30.42 -13.20
N GLU A 88 -0.43 -30.12 -13.56
CA GLU A 88 0.45 -31.08 -14.23
C GLU A 88 0.75 -32.29 -13.34
N LEU A 89 1.00 -32.09 -12.04
CA LEU A 89 1.19 -33.21 -11.11
C LEU A 89 -0.05 -34.11 -11.01
N ILE A 90 -1.26 -33.53 -11.02
CA ILE A 90 -2.50 -34.30 -11.04
C ILE A 90 -2.60 -35.13 -12.33
N LYS A 91 -2.27 -34.56 -13.49
CA LYS A 91 -2.23 -35.32 -14.75
C LYS A 91 -1.24 -36.47 -14.69
N SER A 92 -0.04 -36.24 -14.15
CA SER A 92 0.95 -37.30 -13.96
C SER A 92 0.42 -38.40 -13.03
N ALA A 93 -0.23 -38.03 -11.93
CA ALA A 93 -0.83 -38.98 -11.01
C ALA A 93 -1.95 -39.81 -11.66
N LEU A 94 -2.79 -39.19 -12.51
CA LEU A 94 -3.81 -39.90 -13.27
C LEU A 94 -3.20 -40.97 -14.19
N ILE A 95 -2.10 -40.65 -14.87
CA ILE A 95 -1.39 -41.63 -15.72
C ILE A 95 -0.87 -42.80 -14.87
N LEU A 96 -0.35 -42.55 -13.67
CA LEU A 96 0.12 -43.60 -12.76
C LEU A 96 -1.04 -44.47 -12.24
N ILE A 97 -2.22 -43.89 -12.04
CA ILE A 97 -3.45 -44.62 -11.70
C ILE A 97 -3.84 -45.54 -12.86
N GLU A 98 -3.88 -45.02 -14.09
CA GLU A 98 -4.20 -45.80 -15.31
C GLU A 98 -3.18 -46.93 -15.54
N ALA A 99 -1.91 -46.70 -15.18
CA ALA A 99 -0.86 -47.72 -15.23
C ALA A 99 -0.93 -48.76 -14.10
N GLY A 100 -1.91 -48.66 -13.19
CA GLY A 100 -2.09 -49.57 -12.05
C GLY A 100 -1.05 -49.40 -10.93
N MET A 101 -0.26 -48.34 -10.97
CA MET A 101 0.79 -48.06 -9.96
C MET A 101 0.25 -47.36 -8.72
N VAL A 102 -0.96 -46.80 -8.80
CA VAL A 102 -1.64 -46.09 -7.71
C VAL A 102 -3.08 -46.56 -7.63
N ASP A 103 -3.57 -46.83 -6.42
CA ASP A 103 -4.96 -47.15 -6.15
C ASP A 103 -5.84 -45.91 -6.39
N SER A 104 -6.79 -46.01 -7.31
CA SER A 104 -7.64 -44.88 -7.73
C SER A 104 -8.60 -44.39 -6.65
N SER A 105 -8.96 -45.25 -5.69
CA SER A 105 -9.96 -44.94 -4.66
C SER A 105 -9.33 -44.36 -3.39
N THR A 106 -8.09 -44.74 -3.10
CA THR A 106 -7.36 -44.36 -1.88
C THR A 106 -6.15 -43.47 -2.15
N GLY A 107 -5.69 -43.37 -3.39
CA GLY A 107 -4.51 -42.59 -3.78
C GLY A 107 -3.18 -43.17 -3.29
N LYS A 108 -3.17 -44.40 -2.76
CA LYS A 108 -1.96 -45.05 -2.27
C LYS A 108 -1.16 -45.63 -3.43
N ILE A 109 0.15 -45.42 -3.39
CA ILE A 109 1.09 -46.06 -4.30
C ILE A 109 1.09 -47.57 -4.02
N LEU A 110 0.90 -48.36 -5.07
CA LEU A 110 0.83 -49.83 -5.02
C LEU A 110 2.16 -50.50 -5.38
N ILE A 111 3.08 -49.76 -5.96
CA ILE A 111 4.47 -50.18 -6.22
C ILE A 111 5.33 -50.05 -4.97
N ASP A 112 6.33 -50.92 -4.85
CA ASP A 112 7.29 -50.92 -3.74
C ASP A 112 8.01 -49.57 -3.68
N LYS A 113 8.13 -49.01 -2.47
CA LYS A 113 8.74 -47.69 -2.27
C LYS A 113 10.22 -47.69 -2.63
N ASP A 114 10.87 -48.85 -2.54
CA ASP A 114 12.29 -49.03 -2.86
C ASP A 114 12.58 -49.01 -4.38
N LEU A 115 11.54 -49.02 -5.22
CA LEU A 115 11.63 -48.87 -6.68
C LEU A 115 11.47 -47.40 -7.15
N LEU A 116 11.10 -46.48 -6.26
CA LEU A 116 10.98 -45.05 -6.55
C LEU A 116 12.29 -44.35 -6.20
N ILE A 117 13.10 -44.06 -7.23
CA ILE A 117 14.39 -43.34 -7.13
C ILE A 117 14.16 -41.85 -6.84
#